data_AF-A0A3E0H0D5-F1
#
_entry.id   AF-A0A3E0H0D5-F1
#
_cell.length_a   1.000
_cell.length_b   1.000
_cell.length_c   1.000
_cell.angle_alpha   90.00
_cell.angle_beta   90.00
_cell.angle_gamma   90.00
#
_symmetry.space_group_name_H-M   'P 1'
#
loop_
_entity.id
_entity.type
_entity.pdbx_description
1 polymer ?
#
loop_
_entity_poly.entity_id
_entity_poly.type
_entity_poly.pdbx_seq_one_letter_code
_entity_poly.pdbx_strand_id
1 'polypeptide(L)'
;MTTLLIGAGAADEACTAPRTGGLPLLPADTAWPTCSECDAPQQFIAHLPLTDGPALEVFMCANDPGMCDAWRSGSGANAVLLAADDVVPLNPPDTGVTRLDEVTGLSLVVSDAVYDWPLPENALGQLGGEPAWLQHDETPRCADCGDATEFAAQLEEHGSINFGSGAGYVFVCRPCERGAFLFQC
;
A
#
# COMPACT_ATOMS: atom_id res chain seq x y z
N MET A 1 -15.67 -5.91 -12.59
CA MET A 1 -15.97 -4.51 -12.20
C MET A 1 -14.81 -4.08 -11.33
N THR A 2 -14.09 -3.05 -11.74
CA THR A 2 -12.91 -2.53 -11.04
C THR A 2 -13.28 -1.22 -10.37
N THR A 3 -12.70 -0.91 -9.22
CA THR A 3 -12.86 0.42 -8.60
C THR A 3 -11.59 1.21 -8.82
N LEU A 4 -11.67 2.33 -9.54
CA LEU A 4 -10.54 3.23 -9.73
C LEU A 4 -10.30 4.07 -8.48
N LEU A 5 -9.03 4.25 -8.13
CA LEU A 5 -8.57 5.20 -7.13
C LEU A 5 -8.30 6.53 -7.85
N ILE A 6 -9.16 7.52 -7.65
CA ILE A 6 -9.05 8.83 -8.31
C ILE A 6 -8.53 9.86 -7.31
N GLY A 7 -7.48 10.61 -7.67
CA GLY A 7 -6.94 11.67 -6.83
C GLY A 7 -7.99 12.75 -6.51
N ALA A 8 -8.20 12.98 -5.21
CA ALA A 8 -9.19 13.92 -4.67
C ALA A 8 -8.55 15.20 -4.08
N GLY A 9 -7.26 15.41 -4.31
CA GLY A 9 -6.49 16.54 -3.79
C GLY A 9 -5.90 16.28 -2.40
N ALA A 10 -5.43 17.36 -1.76
CA ALA A 10 -4.78 17.30 -0.46
C ALA A 10 -5.75 16.84 0.65
N ALA A 11 -5.24 16.03 1.57
CA ALA A 11 -5.96 15.57 2.75
C ALA A 11 -5.19 15.85 4.05
N ASP A 12 -5.88 15.75 5.19
CA ASP A 12 -5.27 15.86 6.52
C ASP A 12 -4.44 14.61 6.85
N GLU A 13 -3.37 14.77 7.62
CA GLU A 13 -2.49 13.65 8.00
C GLU A 13 -3.20 12.56 8.82
N ALA A 14 -4.22 12.94 9.59
CA ALA A 14 -5.06 12.04 10.39
C ALA A 14 -6.40 11.71 9.72
N CYS A 15 -6.56 12.02 8.43
CA CYS A 15 -7.75 11.70 7.65
C CYS A 15 -8.09 10.21 7.80
N THR A 16 -9.39 9.87 7.88
CA THR A 16 -9.85 8.46 7.97
C THR A 16 -10.42 7.92 6.66
N ALA A 17 -10.45 8.74 5.61
CA ALA A 17 -10.83 8.32 4.28
C ALA A 17 -9.63 7.67 3.54
N PRO A 18 -9.90 6.92 2.45
CA PRO A 18 -8.86 6.38 1.58
C PRO A 18 -7.88 7.46 1.13
N ARG A 19 -6.58 7.18 1.24
CA ARG A 19 -5.52 8.15 0.96
C ARG A 19 -4.17 7.48 0.73
N THR A 20 -3.27 8.21 0.08
CA THR A 20 -1.83 7.96 0.19
C THR A 20 -1.18 8.95 1.15
N GLY A 21 -0.21 8.50 1.93
CA GLY A 21 0.51 9.31 2.92
C GLY A 21 -0.32 9.61 4.17
N GLY A 22 0.25 10.45 5.05
CA GLY A 22 -0.33 10.78 6.35
C GLY A 22 0.14 9.82 7.43
N LEU A 23 -0.75 9.51 8.38
CA LEU A 23 -0.51 8.57 9.47
C LEU A 23 -1.34 7.29 9.26
N PRO A 24 -0.80 6.09 9.48
CA PRO A 24 -1.59 4.86 9.41
C PRO A 24 -2.63 4.80 10.53
N LEU A 25 -3.75 4.13 10.27
CA LEU A 25 -4.82 3.91 11.25
C LEU A 25 -4.76 2.49 11.78
N LEU A 26 -4.21 2.33 12.99
CA LEU A 26 -3.98 1.03 13.60
C LEU A 26 -4.28 1.11 15.10
N PRO A 27 -4.47 -0.04 15.79
CA PRO A 27 -4.53 -0.06 17.25
C PRO A 27 -3.32 0.65 17.87
N ALA A 28 -3.53 1.40 18.95
CA ALA A 28 -2.55 2.32 19.53
C ALA A 28 -1.22 1.67 19.97
N ASP A 29 -1.22 0.37 20.23
CA ASP A 29 -0.06 -0.43 20.63
C ASP A 29 0.62 -1.17 19.47
N THR A 30 0.15 -0.96 18.24
CA THR A 30 0.74 -1.57 17.05
C THR A 30 2.17 -1.06 16.84
N ALA A 31 3.11 -1.99 16.72
CA ALA A 31 4.49 -1.65 16.39
C ALA A 31 4.60 -1.14 14.96
N TRP A 32 5.32 -0.03 14.78
CA TRP A 32 5.64 0.49 13.45
C TRP A 32 6.49 -0.53 12.67
N PRO A 33 6.17 -0.83 11.40
CA PRO A 33 6.97 -1.76 10.60
C PRO A 33 8.43 -1.32 10.45
N THR A 34 9.36 -2.23 10.74
CA THR A 34 10.80 -2.00 10.61
C THR A 34 11.35 -2.82 9.46
N CYS A 35 12.20 -2.21 8.63
CA CYS A 35 12.90 -2.90 7.56
C CYS A 35 13.89 -3.92 8.13
N SER A 36 13.82 -5.19 7.72
CA SER A 36 14.74 -6.23 8.19
C SER A 36 16.16 -6.14 7.64
N GLU A 37 16.41 -5.25 6.67
CA GLU A 37 17.72 -5.09 6.04
C GLU A 37 18.53 -3.93 6.62
N CYS A 38 17.87 -2.79 6.88
CA CYS A 38 18.53 -1.58 7.39
C CYS A 38 18.13 -1.22 8.83
N ASP A 39 17.26 -2.02 9.45
CA ASP A 39 16.73 -1.83 10.82
C ASP A 39 16.01 -0.49 11.06
N ALA A 40 15.74 0.28 10.00
CA ALA A 40 15.05 1.55 10.08
C ALA A 40 13.52 1.39 9.88
N PRO A 41 12.71 2.27 10.47
CA PRO A 41 11.27 2.34 10.23
C PRO A 41 10.92 2.44 8.74
N GLN A 42 9.90 1.72 8.29
CA GLN A 42 9.40 1.81 6.92
C GLN A 42 8.52 3.06 6.74
N GLN A 43 8.46 3.58 5.51
CA GLN A 43 7.59 4.70 5.15
C GLN A 43 6.15 4.22 5.02
N PHE A 44 5.20 4.99 5.55
CA PHE A 44 3.78 4.76 5.31
C PHE A 44 3.37 5.27 3.92
N ILE A 45 2.74 4.40 3.13
CA ILE A 45 2.41 4.65 1.72
C ILE A 45 0.91 4.93 1.55
N ALA A 46 0.03 4.09 2.07
CA ALA A 46 -1.40 4.22 1.80
C ALA A 46 -2.30 3.57 2.86
N HIS A 47 -3.46 4.19 3.07
CA HIS A 47 -4.62 3.62 3.75
C HIS A 47 -5.69 3.31 2.71
N LEU A 48 -5.98 2.02 2.50
CA LEU A 48 -6.88 1.54 1.46
C LEU A 48 -8.02 0.71 2.06
N PRO A 49 -9.28 0.91 1.63
CA PRO A 49 -10.38 0.08 2.08
C PRO A 49 -10.32 -1.28 1.39
N LEU A 50 -10.68 -2.34 2.12
CA LEU A 50 -11.00 -3.64 1.55
C LEU A 50 -12.51 -3.79 1.53
N THR A 51 -13.11 -4.10 0.37
CA THR A 51 -14.57 -4.11 0.16
C THR A 51 -15.35 -4.88 1.22
N ASP A 52 -14.78 -5.97 1.73
CA ASP A 52 -15.37 -6.84 2.73
C ASP A 52 -14.33 -7.23 3.79
N GLY A 53 -13.73 -6.25 4.46
CA GLY A 53 -12.74 -6.51 5.50
C GLY A 53 -12.10 -5.25 6.09
N PRO A 54 -11.06 -5.43 6.93
CA PRO A 54 -10.31 -4.32 7.50
C PRO A 54 -9.61 -3.51 6.39
N ALA A 55 -9.41 -2.22 6.65
CA ALA A 55 -8.56 -1.40 5.78
C ALA A 55 -7.12 -1.93 5.79
N LEU A 56 -6.38 -1.62 4.73
CA LEU A 56 -4.99 -2.01 4.52
C LEU A 56 -4.09 -0.79 4.71
N GLU A 57 -3.10 -0.94 5.56
CA GLU A 57 -2.05 0.03 5.81
C GLU A 57 -0.76 -0.47 5.14
N VAL A 58 -0.35 0.21 4.07
CA VAL A 58 0.78 -0.20 3.22
C VAL A 58 2.03 0.55 3.63
N PHE A 59 3.14 -0.19 3.78
CA PHE A 59 4.44 0.35 4.16
C PHE A 59 5.54 -0.17 3.24
N MET A 60 6.57 0.65 3.04
CA MET A 60 7.72 0.34 2.20
C MET A 60 8.97 1.04 2.71
N CYS A 61 10.14 0.39 2.67
CA CYS A 61 11.39 1.03 3.03
C CYS A 61 11.78 2.10 2.00
N ALA A 62 12.06 3.31 2.47
CA ALA A 62 12.55 4.44 1.67
C ALA A 62 13.83 5.06 2.27
N ASN A 63 14.51 4.33 3.15
CA ASN A 63 15.70 4.82 3.86
C ASN A 63 16.96 4.75 2.99
N ASP A 64 17.84 5.76 3.11
CA ASP A 64 19.15 5.82 2.44
C ASP A 64 20.13 4.79 3.05
N PRO A 65 20.90 4.00 2.27
CA PRO A 65 21.21 4.15 0.83
C PRO A 65 20.18 3.63 -0.18
N GLY A 66 18.97 3.25 0.23
CA GLY A 66 17.89 2.88 -0.69
C GLY A 66 18.09 1.54 -1.41
N MET A 67 18.96 0.68 -0.89
CA MET A 67 19.31 -0.62 -1.51
C MET A 67 18.56 -1.81 -0.89
N CYS A 68 17.52 -1.56 -0.10
CA CYS A 68 16.68 -2.63 0.43
C CYS A 68 15.79 -3.19 -0.68
N ASP A 69 15.51 -4.49 -0.67
CA ASP A 69 14.68 -5.18 -1.66
C ASP A 69 13.18 -4.87 -1.45
N ALA A 70 12.84 -3.58 -1.31
CA ALA A 70 11.48 -3.08 -1.07
C ALA A 70 10.52 -3.40 -2.23
N TRP A 71 11.06 -3.66 -3.42
CA TRP A 71 10.34 -4.11 -4.62
C TRP A 71 9.82 -5.54 -4.48
N ARG A 72 10.40 -6.36 -3.62
CA ARG A 72 10.09 -7.79 -3.51
C ARG A 72 9.17 -8.09 -2.33
N SER A 73 8.09 -8.82 -2.58
CA SER A 73 7.22 -9.31 -1.50
C SER A 73 7.98 -10.24 -0.55
N GLY A 74 7.82 -10.00 0.75
CA GLY A 74 8.41 -10.83 1.80
C GLY A 74 9.92 -10.66 2.00
N SER A 75 10.55 -9.64 1.40
CA SER A 75 11.94 -9.27 1.71
C SER A 75 12.11 -8.75 3.14
N GLY A 76 11.00 -8.29 3.75
CA GLY A 76 11.00 -7.57 5.02
C GLY A 76 11.34 -6.08 4.87
N ALA A 77 11.50 -5.59 3.63
CA ALA A 77 11.63 -4.17 3.30
C ALA A 77 10.31 -3.51 2.89
N ASN A 78 9.19 -4.20 3.05
CA ASN A 78 7.83 -3.69 2.94
C ASN A 78 6.89 -4.45 3.89
N ALA A 79 5.71 -3.92 4.12
CA ALA A 79 4.69 -4.55 4.95
C ALA A 79 3.28 -4.09 4.55
N VAL A 80 2.30 -4.94 4.82
CA VAL A 80 0.89 -4.56 4.76
C VAL A 80 0.23 -5.03 6.04
N LEU A 81 -0.30 -4.09 6.81
CA LEU A 81 -1.02 -4.37 8.04
C LEU A 81 -2.53 -4.22 7.78
N LEU A 82 -3.32 -5.12 8.37
CA LEU A 82 -4.78 -5.04 8.34
C LEU A 82 -5.23 -4.24 9.57
N ALA A 83 -5.93 -3.14 9.35
CA ALA A 83 -6.46 -2.28 10.40
C ALA A 83 -7.56 -3.01 11.17
N ALA A 84 -7.26 -3.47 12.38
CA ALA A 84 -8.23 -4.06 13.29
C ALA A 84 -9.27 -3.03 13.76
N ASP A 85 -10.21 -3.44 14.62
CA ASP A 85 -11.11 -2.50 15.28
C ASP A 85 -10.33 -1.53 16.22
N ASP A 86 -10.97 -0.43 16.64
CA ASP A 86 -10.41 0.56 17.58
C ASP A 86 -9.10 1.24 17.12
N VAL A 87 -9.06 1.65 15.86
CA VAL A 87 -7.88 2.33 15.27
C VAL A 87 -7.74 3.79 15.69
N VAL A 88 -6.47 4.23 15.77
CA VAL A 88 -6.08 5.63 15.93
C VAL A 88 -4.95 5.97 14.94
N PRO A 89 -4.79 7.25 14.55
CA PRO A 89 -3.58 7.68 13.85
C PRO A 89 -2.34 7.38 14.68
N LEU A 90 -1.42 6.56 14.16
CA LEU A 90 -0.16 6.28 14.85
C LEU A 90 0.86 7.38 14.61
N ASN A 91 1.50 7.84 15.69
CA ASN A 91 2.63 8.74 15.58
C ASN A 91 3.82 8.00 14.97
N PRO A 92 4.52 8.60 13.98
CA PRO A 92 5.68 7.97 13.38
C PRO A 92 6.87 7.98 14.35
N PRO A 93 7.80 7.02 14.22
CA PRO A 93 9.12 7.14 14.83
C PRO A 93 9.85 8.42 14.39
N ASP A 94 10.68 8.97 15.28
CA ASP A 94 11.50 10.17 15.03
C ASP A 94 12.73 9.92 14.14
N THR A 95 12.91 8.69 13.67
CA THR A 95 14.05 8.24 12.86
C THR A 95 13.60 7.64 11.54
N GLY A 96 14.49 7.70 10.54
CA GLY A 96 14.23 7.16 9.21
C GLY A 96 13.23 7.99 8.40
N VAL A 97 12.88 7.45 7.23
CA VAL A 97 11.88 8.02 6.32
C VAL A 97 10.55 7.32 6.57
N THR A 98 9.68 7.94 7.37
CA THR A 98 8.42 7.33 7.84
C THR A 98 7.18 7.85 7.13
N ARG A 99 7.26 8.99 6.44
CA ARG A 99 6.11 9.66 5.80
C ARG A 99 6.43 10.08 4.37
N LEU A 100 5.38 10.12 3.54
CA LEU A 100 5.40 10.85 2.27
C LEU A 100 5.40 12.36 2.52
N ASP A 101 5.86 13.13 1.54
CA ASP A 101 5.89 14.60 1.61
C ASP A 101 4.48 15.20 1.57
N GLU A 102 3.54 14.50 0.95
CA GLU A 102 2.17 14.94 0.73
C GLU A 102 1.16 13.85 1.13
N VAL A 103 -0.04 14.29 1.50
CA VAL A 103 -1.19 13.42 1.77
C VAL A 103 -2.23 13.67 0.69
N THR A 104 -2.52 12.64 -0.10
CA THR A 104 -3.46 12.72 -1.23
C THR A 104 -4.70 11.88 -0.90
N GLY A 105 -5.84 12.53 -0.81
CA GLY A 105 -7.13 11.85 -0.66
C GLY A 105 -7.50 11.09 -1.93
N LEU A 106 -8.21 9.96 -1.78
CA LEU A 106 -8.64 9.10 -2.88
C LEU A 106 -10.17 9.02 -2.92
N SER A 107 -10.73 9.24 -4.11
CA SER A 107 -12.13 8.95 -4.42
C SER A 107 -12.24 7.59 -5.09
N LEU A 108 -13.20 6.78 -4.65
CA LEU A 108 -13.47 5.47 -5.22
C LEU A 108 -14.49 5.58 -6.34
N VAL A 109 -14.10 5.29 -7.57
CA VAL A 109 -14.98 5.37 -8.74
C VAL A 109 -15.13 3.99 -9.36
N VAL A 110 -16.33 3.42 -9.21
CA VAL A 110 -16.64 2.12 -9.80
C VAL A 110 -16.68 2.23 -11.32
N SER A 111 -16.00 1.30 -12.00
CA SER A 111 -15.89 1.24 -13.44
C SER A 111 -16.14 -0.19 -13.95
N ASP A 112 -16.84 -0.28 -15.08
CA ASP A 112 -17.00 -1.52 -15.83
C ASP A 112 -15.83 -1.77 -16.79
N ALA A 113 -14.94 -0.79 -16.96
CA ALA A 113 -13.74 -0.94 -17.77
C ALA A 113 -12.69 -1.79 -17.03
N VAL A 114 -11.91 -2.54 -17.80
CA VAL A 114 -10.67 -3.16 -17.32
C VAL A 114 -9.69 -2.03 -17.00
N TYR A 115 -8.88 -2.22 -15.96
CA TYR A 115 -7.76 -1.33 -15.67
C TYR A 115 -6.71 -1.48 -16.76
N ASP A 116 -6.78 -0.62 -17.77
CA ASP A 116 -5.95 -0.67 -18.97
C ASP A 116 -5.52 0.72 -19.41
N TRP A 117 -4.38 0.81 -20.09
CA TRP A 117 -3.78 2.05 -20.51
C TRP A 117 -4.40 2.58 -21.82
N PRO A 118 -4.64 3.90 -21.95
CA PRO A 118 -4.36 4.95 -20.98
C PRO A 118 -5.41 5.04 -19.87
N LEU A 119 -4.92 5.18 -18.64
CA LEU A 119 -5.75 5.49 -17.50
C LEU A 119 -6.22 6.96 -17.55
N PRO A 120 -7.33 7.31 -16.87
CA PRO A 120 -7.65 8.71 -16.60
C PRO A 120 -6.47 9.44 -15.97
N GLU A 121 -6.25 10.71 -16.32
CA GLU A 121 -5.06 11.49 -15.91
C GLU A 121 -4.85 11.56 -14.39
N ASN A 122 -5.92 11.46 -13.61
CA ASN A 122 -5.90 11.50 -12.15
C ASN A 122 -6.16 10.13 -11.49
N ALA A 123 -6.08 9.03 -12.25
CA ALA A 123 -6.11 7.70 -11.69
C ALA A 123 -4.77 7.38 -11.02
N LEU A 124 -4.84 7.02 -9.75
CA LEU A 124 -3.69 6.72 -8.87
C LEU A 124 -3.66 5.23 -8.49
N GLY A 125 -4.45 4.39 -9.16
CA GLY A 125 -4.55 2.96 -8.88
C GLY A 125 -5.94 2.36 -9.05
N GLN A 126 -6.09 1.14 -8.56
CA GLN A 126 -7.35 0.39 -8.49
C GLN A 126 -7.49 -0.40 -7.18
N LEU A 127 -8.74 -0.69 -6.81
CA LEU A 127 -9.11 -1.67 -5.78
C LEU A 127 -9.84 -2.85 -6.43
N GLY A 128 -9.41 -4.05 -6.04
CA GLY A 128 -9.87 -5.32 -6.60
C GLY A 128 -9.68 -5.41 -8.12
N GLY A 129 -10.34 -6.37 -8.75
CA GLY A 129 -10.14 -6.67 -10.16
C GLY A 129 -8.92 -7.56 -10.37
N GLU A 130 -8.18 -7.33 -11.44
CA GLU A 130 -6.97 -8.08 -11.80
C GLU A 130 -5.77 -7.11 -11.81
N PRO A 131 -4.58 -7.53 -11.33
CA PRO A 131 -3.38 -6.72 -11.40
C PRO A 131 -2.99 -6.46 -12.86
N ALA A 132 -2.74 -5.19 -13.21
CA ALA A 132 -2.17 -4.83 -14.50
C ALA A 132 -0.65 -4.90 -14.41
N TRP A 133 -0.12 -6.12 -14.38
CA TRP A 133 1.32 -6.39 -14.25
C TRP A 133 2.14 -5.64 -15.31
N LEU A 134 3.18 -4.93 -14.86
CA LEU A 134 4.13 -4.24 -15.74
C LEU A 134 5.18 -5.19 -16.31
N GLN A 135 5.58 -6.20 -15.53
CA GLN A 135 6.58 -7.17 -15.93
C GLN A 135 5.95 -8.57 -16.08
N HIS A 136 6.09 -9.41 -15.07
CA HIS A 136 5.54 -10.75 -15.03
C HIS A 136 4.71 -10.93 -13.77
N ASP A 137 3.88 -11.98 -13.74
CA ASP A 137 3.07 -12.29 -12.58
C ASP A 137 3.98 -12.69 -11.40
N GLU A 138 3.90 -11.91 -10.32
CA GLU A 138 4.62 -12.14 -9.07
C GLU A 138 3.66 -12.29 -7.88
N THR A 139 2.43 -12.78 -8.13
CA THR A 139 1.42 -12.99 -7.08
C THR A 139 2.02 -13.75 -5.90
N PRO A 140 2.09 -13.14 -4.70
CA PRO A 140 2.77 -13.74 -3.58
C PRO A 140 1.95 -14.88 -2.97
N ARG A 141 2.66 -15.80 -2.32
CA ARG A 141 2.06 -16.80 -1.43
C ARG A 141 2.03 -16.27 -0.01
N CYS A 142 1.00 -16.63 0.75
CA CYS A 142 0.92 -16.29 2.16
C CYS A 142 2.10 -16.88 2.93
N ALA A 143 2.78 -16.07 3.74
CA ALA A 143 3.91 -16.52 4.55
C ALA A 143 3.52 -17.54 5.63
N ASP A 144 2.25 -17.55 6.07
CA ASP A 144 1.77 -18.42 7.13
C ASP A 144 1.24 -19.77 6.59
N CYS A 145 0.36 -19.76 5.59
CA CYS A 145 -0.26 -20.99 5.07
C CYS A 145 0.30 -21.47 3.72
N GLY A 146 1.04 -20.65 2.97
CA GLY A 146 1.60 -20.99 1.66
C GLY A 146 0.61 -20.92 0.48
N ASP A 147 -0.66 -20.61 0.74
CA ASP A 147 -1.68 -20.45 -0.32
C ASP A 147 -1.46 -19.18 -1.13
N ALA A 148 -2.02 -19.14 -2.34
CA ALA A 148 -2.03 -17.92 -3.15
C ALA A 148 -2.81 -16.82 -2.45
N THR A 149 -2.29 -15.60 -2.48
CA THR A 149 -2.98 -14.42 -1.98
C THR A 149 -3.96 -13.87 -3.02
N GLU A 150 -4.96 -13.12 -2.56
CA GLU A 150 -5.92 -12.40 -3.39
C GLU A 150 -5.39 -11.00 -3.69
N PHE A 151 -5.49 -10.56 -4.95
CA PHE A 151 -5.18 -9.18 -5.31
C PHE A 151 -6.17 -8.21 -4.66
N ALA A 152 -5.67 -7.22 -3.94
CA ALA A 152 -6.47 -6.24 -3.21
C ALA A 152 -6.44 -4.87 -3.87
N ALA A 153 -5.25 -4.41 -4.31
CA ALA A 153 -5.09 -3.09 -4.91
C ALA A 153 -3.84 -2.98 -5.76
N GLN A 154 -3.87 -2.04 -6.71
CA GLN A 154 -2.69 -1.53 -7.39
C GLN A 154 -2.61 -0.02 -7.14
N LEU A 155 -1.40 0.49 -6.95
CA LEU A 155 -1.08 1.89 -6.71
C LEU A 155 -0.14 2.36 -7.82
N GLU A 156 -0.45 3.50 -8.42
CA GLU A 156 0.47 4.17 -9.35
C GLU A 156 1.49 5.00 -8.57
N GLU A 157 2.66 5.21 -9.17
CA GLU A 157 3.64 6.15 -8.63
C GLU A 157 3.13 7.60 -8.77
N HIS A 158 3.06 8.33 -7.65
CA HIS A 158 2.74 9.77 -7.65
C HIS A 158 3.33 10.48 -6.43
N GLY A 159 3.48 11.80 -6.55
CA GLY A 159 4.04 12.62 -5.47
C GLY A 159 5.45 12.16 -5.10
N SER A 160 5.66 11.86 -3.82
CA SER A 160 6.93 11.33 -3.29
C SER A 160 6.98 9.81 -3.18
N ILE A 161 5.97 9.08 -3.67
CA ILE A 161 6.03 7.62 -3.76
C ILE A 161 7.06 7.26 -4.84
N ASN A 162 7.96 6.31 -4.56
CA ASN A 162 8.99 5.89 -5.51
C ASN A 162 8.92 4.37 -5.70
N PHE A 163 8.35 3.96 -6.82
CA PHE A 163 8.33 2.59 -7.31
C PHE A 163 9.30 2.38 -8.48
N GLY A 164 10.22 3.33 -8.72
CA GLY A 164 11.17 3.26 -9.83
C GLY A 164 10.57 3.62 -11.19
N SER A 165 9.58 4.51 -11.25
CA SER A 165 8.71 4.75 -12.42
C SER A 165 7.77 3.58 -12.70
N GLY A 166 7.26 2.98 -11.62
CA GLY A 166 6.53 1.72 -11.61
C GLY A 166 5.15 1.78 -10.97
N ALA A 167 4.64 0.61 -10.60
CA ALA A 167 3.39 0.44 -9.86
C ALA A 167 3.56 -0.53 -8.69
N GLY A 168 2.89 -0.24 -7.58
CA GLY A 168 2.81 -1.09 -6.40
C GLY A 168 1.57 -1.98 -6.42
N TYR A 169 1.69 -3.19 -5.87
CA TYR A 169 0.64 -4.20 -5.86
C TYR A 169 0.46 -4.73 -4.44
N VAL A 170 -0.79 -4.72 -3.96
CA VAL A 170 -1.18 -5.11 -2.62
C VAL A 170 -2.02 -6.38 -2.70
N PHE A 171 -1.70 -7.35 -1.86
CA PHE A 171 -2.36 -8.64 -1.80
C PHE A 171 -2.76 -8.98 -0.38
N VAL A 172 -3.77 -9.84 -0.22
CA VAL A 172 -4.26 -10.30 1.08
C VAL A 172 -4.49 -11.80 1.11
N CYS A 173 -4.16 -12.43 2.23
CA CYS A 173 -4.60 -13.76 2.58
C CYS A 173 -5.68 -13.63 3.66
N ARG A 174 -6.96 -13.72 3.27
CA ARG A 174 -8.08 -13.58 4.21
C ARG A 174 -8.07 -14.61 5.35
N PRO A 175 -7.81 -15.91 5.11
CA PRO A 175 -7.80 -16.90 6.19
C PRO A 175 -6.76 -16.64 7.29
N CYS A 176 -5.64 -16.00 6.93
CA CYS A 176 -4.54 -15.71 7.85
C CYS A 176 -4.47 -14.25 8.28
N GLU A 177 -5.36 -13.39 7.77
CA GLU A 177 -5.34 -11.94 8.01
C GLU A 177 -3.96 -11.31 7.74
N ARG A 178 -3.31 -11.75 6.64
CA ARG A 178 -2.00 -11.24 6.22
C ARG A 178 -2.10 -10.42 4.96
N GLY A 179 -1.38 -9.30 4.90
CA GLY A 179 -1.15 -8.57 3.67
C GLY A 179 0.25 -8.81 3.12
N ALA A 180 0.41 -8.58 1.81
CA ALA A 180 1.69 -8.60 1.13
C ALA A 180 1.75 -7.44 0.13
N PHE A 181 2.95 -6.90 -0.10
CA PHE A 181 3.19 -5.81 -1.04
C PHE A 181 4.44 -6.10 -1.86
N LEU A 182 4.42 -5.67 -3.12
CA LEU A 182 5.58 -5.61 -4.01
C LEU A 182 5.37 -4.49 -5.02
N PHE A 183 6.43 -4.07 -5.73
CA PHE A 183 6.28 -3.14 -6.85
C PHE A 183 7.14 -3.57 -8.04
N GLN A 184 6.73 -3.16 -9.24
CA GLN A 184 7.44 -3.43 -10.49
C GLN A 184 7.68 -2.11 -11.24
N CYS A 185 8.81 -2.03 -11.97
CA CYS A 185 9.19 -0.91 -12.84
C CYS A 185 9.91 -1.38 -14.11
#